data_AF-A0AAV3ZI71-F1
#
_entry.id   AF-A0AAV3ZI71-F1
#
_cell.length_a   1.000
_cell.length_b   1.000
_cell.length_c   1.000
_cell.angle_alpha   90.00
_cell.angle_beta   90.00
_cell.angle_gamma   90.00
#
_symmetry.space_group_name_H-M   'P 1'
#
loop_
_entity.id
_entity.type
_entity.pdbx_description
1 polymer ?
#
loop_
_entity_poly.entity_id
_entity_poly.type
_entity_poly.pdbx_seq_one_letter_code
_entity_poly.pdbx_strand_id
1 'polypeptide(L)'
;MYIATYKPRTVRQQDDLERLLEELEQIKWHVMRLSEIRRRREGLSELPRGHWIFEKGKAEGNPTAKGVALLINRNMTKYVEKTNIYSERIIMCTITTRGIQLKINQVYTNNNIG
;
A
#
# COMPACT_ATOMS: atom_id res chain seq x y z
N MET A 1 4.65 -15.86 5.50
CA MET A 1 4.39 -14.54 4.90
C MET A 1 3.80 -13.64 5.98
N TYR A 2 4.26 -12.40 6.13
CA TYR A 2 3.82 -11.44 7.14
C TYR A 2 3.14 -10.27 6.43
N ILE A 3 1.84 -10.10 6.68
CA ILE A 3 1.02 -9.04 6.09
C ILE A 3 0.52 -8.16 7.23
N ALA A 4 0.89 -6.88 7.20
CA ALA A 4 0.52 -5.92 8.22
C ALA A 4 -0.43 -4.87 7.64
N THR A 5 -1.21 -4.23 8.51
CA THR A 5 -2.04 -3.06 8.15
C THR A 5 -1.65 -1.91 9.04
N TYR A 6 -1.37 -0.76 8.43
CA TYR A 6 -0.96 0.44 9.13
C TYR A 6 -1.79 1.63 8.64
N LYS A 7 -2.16 2.51 9.57
CA LYS A 7 -2.94 3.72 9.29
C LYS A 7 -2.08 4.94 9.65
N PRO A 8 -1.16 5.34 8.77
CA PRO A 8 -0.15 6.33 9.10
C PRO A 8 -0.72 7.69 9.48
N ARG A 9 -1.81 8.16 8.85
CA ARG A 9 -2.27 9.59 8.87
C ARG A 9 -1.20 10.62 8.42
N THR A 10 0.08 10.25 8.38
CA THR A 10 1.26 11.09 8.19
C THR A 10 2.08 10.76 6.95
N VAL A 11 1.84 9.69 6.18
CA VAL A 11 2.67 9.32 5.00
C VAL A 11 2.37 10.17 3.75
N ARG A 12 2.20 11.48 3.95
CA ARG A 12 1.78 12.40 2.88
C ARG A 12 2.95 12.79 2.00
N GLN A 13 4.11 13.02 2.59
CA GLN A 13 5.32 13.44 1.90
C GLN A 13 6.22 12.23 1.60
N GLN A 14 7.27 12.47 0.82
CA GLN A 14 8.25 11.43 0.50
C GLN A 14 9.08 11.06 1.74
N ASP A 15 9.50 12.05 2.51
CA ASP A 15 10.28 11.86 3.74
C ASP A 15 9.52 11.01 4.78
N ASP A 16 8.19 11.18 4.89
CA ASP A 16 7.35 10.37 5.77
C ASP A 16 7.34 8.88 5.34
N LEU A 17 7.37 8.63 4.02
CA LEU A 17 7.44 7.29 3.46
C LEU A 17 8.81 6.66 3.71
N GLU A 18 9.87 7.44 3.57
CA GLU A 18 11.25 6.99 3.81
C GLU A 18 11.46 6.61 5.27
N ARG A 19 11.00 7.44 6.20
CA ARG A 19 11.01 7.12 7.64
C ARG A 19 10.25 5.84 7.94
N LEU A 20 9.06 5.65 7.34
CA LEU A 20 8.33 4.40 7.49
C LEU A 20 9.16 3.21 6.98
N LEU A 21 9.81 3.31 5.82
CA LEU A 21 10.66 2.24 5.30
C LEU A 21 11.84 1.92 6.23
N GLU A 22 12.45 2.93 6.85
CA GLU A 22 13.51 2.73 7.84
C GLU A 22 13.02 1.98 9.09
N GLU A 23 11.87 2.37 9.63
CA GLU A 23 11.24 1.67 10.75
C GLU A 23 10.90 0.21 10.38
N LEU A 24 10.50 -0.03 9.13
CA LEU A 24 10.18 -1.37 8.64
C LEU A 24 11.40 -2.30 8.47
N GLU A 25 12.61 -1.77 8.34
CA GLU A 25 13.83 -2.60 8.30
C GLU A 25 14.09 -3.32 9.64
N GLN A 26 13.53 -2.81 10.73
CA GLN A 26 13.67 -3.40 12.07
C GLN A 26 12.69 -4.55 12.33
N ILE A 27 11.75 -4.82 11.42
CA ILE A 27 10.72 -5.86 11.59
C ILE A 27 10.64 -6.78 10.37
N LYS A 28 10.18 -8.00 10.59
CA LYS A 28 9.88 -8.92 9.48
C LYS A 28 8.54 -8.55 8.84
N TRP A 29 8.56 -8.11 7.58
CA TRP A 29 7.36 -7.79 6.81
C TRP A 29 7.50 -8.26 5.35
N HIS A 30 6.37 -8.54 4.70
CA HIS A 30 6.33 -8.93 3.28
C HIS A 30 5.47 -7.97 2.48
N VAL A 31 4.27 -7.66 2.99
CA VAL A 31 3.37 -6.65 2.44
C VAL A 31 2.81 -5.83 3.58
N MET A 32 2.88 -4.51 3.46
CA MET A 32 2.24 -3.59 4.40
C MET A 32 1.14 -2.82 3.68
N ARG A 33 -0.08 -2.93 4.20
CA ARG A 33 -1.24 -2.22 3.67
C ARG A 33 -1.41 -0.90 4.40
N LEU A 34 -1.56 0.17 3.63
CA LEU A 34 -1.70 1.53 4.13
C LEU A 34 -3.08 2.10 3.79
N SER A 35 -3.67 2.80 4.74
CA SER A 35 -4.88 3.60 4.53
C SER A 35 -4.65 5.04 4.98
N GLU A 36 -5.40 5.98 4.38
CA GLU A 36 -5.26 7.40 4.64
C GLU A 36 -3.86 7.97 4.34
N ILE A 37 -3.26 7.54 3.23
CA ILE A 37 -1.90 7.99 2.82
C ILE A 37 -1.84 9.47 2.46
N ARG A 38 -2.95 10.07 2.00
CA ARG A 38 -3.09 11.49 1.58
C ARG A 38 -2.13 11.94 0.48
N ARG A 39 -1.44 11.01 -0.19
CA ARG A 39 -0.60 11.22 -1.36
C ARG A 39 -1.47 11.49 -2.59
N ARG A 40 -0.91 12.18 -3.60
CA ARG A 40 -1.55 12.46 -4.90
C ARG A 40 -0.84 11.70 -6.02
N ARG A 41 -0.58 10.42 -5.81
CA ARG A 41 0.10 9.53 -6.76
C ARG A 41 -0.76 8.32 -7.03
N GLU A 42 -0.51 7.66 -8.15
CA GLU A 42 -1.27 6.50 -8.58
C GLU A 42 -0.38 5.50 -9.31
N GLY A 43 -0.68 4.22 -9.15
CA GLY A 43 -0.02 3.13 -9.84
C GLY A 43 1.07 2.48 -9.00
N LEU A 44 1.89 1.69 -9.69
CA LEU A 44 3.02 0.98 -9.11
C LEU A 44 4.28 1.81 -9.33
N SER A 45 5.12 1.93 -8.31
CA SER A 45 6.42 2.60 -8.38
C SER A 45 7.44 1.86 -7.54
N GLU A 46 8.68 1.84 -8.01
CA GLU A 46 9.80 1.36 -7.23
C GLU A 46 10.23 2.44 -6.23
N LEU A 47 10.59 1.99 -5.03
CA LEU A 47 11.09 2.76 -3.89
C LEU A 47 12.56 2.42 -3.64
N PRO A 48 13.26 3.20 -2.81
CA PRO A 48 14.64 2.89 -2.43
C PRO A 48 14.80 1.45 -1.96
N ARG A 49 15.98 0.88 -2.23
CA ARG A 49 16.35 -0.50 -1.87
C ARG A 49 15.49 -1.57 -2.53
N GLY A 50 14.79 -1.25 -3.63
CA GLY A 50 14.03 -2.21 -4.43
C GLY A 50 12.68 -2.60 -3.83
N HIS A 51 12.20 -1.87 -2.83
CA HIS A 51 10.82 -1.99 -2.35
C HIS A 51 9.86 -1.44 -3.41
N TRP A 52 8.62 -1.90 -3.46
CA TRP A 52 7.60 -1.30 -4.33
C TRP A 52 6.50 -0.65 -3.51
N ILE A 53 5.91 0.41 -4.04
CA ILE A 53 4.62 0.96 -3.60
C ILE A 53 3.61 0.84 -4.73
N PHE A 54 2.46 0.26 -4.42
CA PHE A 54 1.28 0.31 -5.28
C PHE A 54 0.23 1.18 -4.60
N GLU A 55 -0.09 2.35 -5.16
CA GLU A 55 -0.94 3.34 -4.52
C GLU A 55 -2.07 3.85 -5.42
N LYS A 56 -3.19 4.19 -4.78
CA LYS A 56 -4.19 5.11 -5.34
C LYS A 56 -4.39 6.22 -4.33
N GLY A 57 -3.84 7.37 -4.68
CA GLY A 57 -3.86 8.57 -3.88
C GLY A 57 -5.24 9.22 -3.78
N LYS A 58 -5.28 10.35 -3.09
CA LYS A 58 -6.45 11.22 -3.01
C LYS A 58 -6.74 11.84 -4.38
N ALA A 59 -7.98 11.72 -4.86
CA ALA A 59 -8.49 12.46 -6.00
C ALA A 59 -8.85 13.91 -5.62
N GLU A 60 -8.68 14.83 -6.57
CA GLU A 60 -9.18 16.20 -6.43
C GLU A 60 -10.72 16.18 -6.40
N GLY A 61 -11.32 17.03 -5.56
CA GLY A 61 -12.77 17.07 -5.38
C GLY A 61 -13.39 16.00 -4.46
N ASN A 62 -12.62 15.00 -3.99
CA ASN A 62 -13.11 14.01 -3.02
C ASN A 62 -12.45 14.17 -1.65
N PRO A 63 -13.02 14.97 -0.72
CA PRO A 63 -12.40 15.23 0.59
C PRO A 63 -12.37 13.99 1.50
N THR A 64 -13.25 13.02 1.25
CA THR A 64 -13.37 11.80 2.07
C THR A 64 -12.44 10.67 1.63
N ALA A 65 -12.02 10.68 0.36
CA ALA A 65 -11.02 9.77 -0.17
C ALA A 65 -9.62 10.20 0.24
N LYS A 66 -9.03 9.49 1.21
CA LYS A 66 -7.67 9.77 1.70
C LYS A 66 -6.60 8.89 1.07
N GLY A 67 -6.95 8.04 0.11
CA GLY A 67 -6.02 7.15 -0.59
C GLY A 67 -5.64 5.89 0.19
N VAL A 68 -5.20 4.89 -0.56
CA VAL A 68 -4.72 3.58 -0.07
C VAL A 68 -3.43 3.19 -0.79
N ALA A 69 -2.57 2.43 -0.10
CA ALA A 69 -1.37 1.88 -0.71
C ALA A 69 -1.04 0.47 -0.19
N LEU A 70 -0.24 -0.25 -0.96
CA LEU A 70 0.48 -1.45 -0.57
C LEU A 70 1.97 -1.16 -0.70
N LEU A 71 2.71 -1.30 0.41
CA LEU A 71 4.16 -1.45 0.35
C LEU A 71 4.47 -2.93 0.19
N ILE A 72 5.36 -3.25 -0.74
CA ILE A 72 5.76 -4.60 -1.07
C ILE A 72 7.27 -4.69 -0.80
N ASN A 73 7.66 -5.63 0.06
CA ASN A 73 9.06 -5.84 0.40
C ASN A 73 9.85 -6.23 -0.86
N ARG A 74 11.10 -5.79 -1.00
CA ARG A 74 11.99 -6.11 -2.13
C ARG A 74 12.08 -7.61 -2.44
N ASN A 75 12.01 -8.45 -1.41
CA ASN A 75 12.05 -9.90 -1.57
C ASN A 75 10.76 -10.49 -2.15
N MET A 76 9.69 -9.68 -2.22
CA MET A 76 8.36 -10.07 -2.67
C MET A 76 7.98 -9.56 -4.05
N THR A 77 8.68 -8.56 -4.58
CA THR A 77 8.33 -7.89 -5.85
C THR A 77 8.26 -8.87 -7.01
N LYS A 78 9.20 -9.82 -7.10
CA LYS A 78 9.23 -10.87 -8.13
C LYS A 78 8.05 -11.86 -8.09
N TYR A 79 7.28 -11.88 -7.01
CA TYR A 79 6.10 -12.75 -6.87
C TYR A 79 4.79 -12.01 -7.15
N VAL A 80 4.84 -10.71 -7.45
CA VAL A 80 3.67 -9.90 -7.80
C VAL A 80 3.27 -10.25 -9.24
N GLU A 81 2.05 -10.77 -9.41
CA GLU A 81 1.50 -11.11 -10.73
C GLU A 81 0.63 -10.00 -11.30
N LYS A 82 -0.15 -9.34 -10.44
CA LYS A 82 -1.16 -8.39 -10.87
C LYS A 82 -1.45 -7.35 -9.81
N THR A 83 -1.68 -6.12 -10.24
CA THR A 83 -2.14 -5.01 -9.40
C THR A 83 -3.35 -4.35 -10.04
N ASN A 84 -4.39 -4.08 -9.26
CA ASN A 84 -5.64 -3.49 -9.72
C ASN A 84 -6.04 -2.32 -8.83
N ILE A 85 -6.40 -1.21 -9.48
CA ILE A 85 -7.01 -0.05 -8.83
C ILE A 85 -8.52 -0.14 -9.08
N TYR A 86 -9.31 -0.06 -8.01
CA TYR A 86 -10.76 0.02 -8.12
C TYR A 86 -11.27 1.41 -7.71
N SER A 87 -10.68 2.02 -6.68
CA SER A 87 -10.96 3.40 -6.26
C SER A 87 -9.87 3.91 -5.31
N GLU A 88 -9.97 5.16 -4.86
CA GLU A 88 -9.13 5.76 -3.81
C GLU A 88 -9.26 5.09 -2.44
N ARG A 89 -10.19 4.14 -2.33
CA ARG A 89 -10.43 3.33 -1.12
C ARG A 89 -10.09 1.86 -1.30
N ILE A 90 -9.91 1.39 -2.54
CA ILE A 90 -9.82 -0.04 -2.83
C ILE A 90 -8.75 -0.28 -3.90
N ILE A 91 -7.71 -1.00 -3.51
CA ILE A 91 -6.68 -1.54 -4.39
C ILE A 91 -6.44 -3.02 -4.08
N MET A 92 -5.96 -3.77 -5.07
CA MET A 92 -5.67 -5.18 -4.94
C MET A 92 -4.32 -5.54 -5.55
N CYS A 93 -3.62 -6.46 -4.90
CA CYS A 93 -2.41 -7.09 -5.42
C CYS A 93 -2.57 -8.60 -5.36
N THR A 94 -2.25 -9.27 -6.46
CA THR A 94 -2.13 -10.73 -6.54
C THR A 94 -0.65 -11.09 -6.44
N ILE A 95 -0.33 -11.96 -5.49
CA ILE A 95 1.01 -12.53 -5.30
C ILE A 95 0.91 -14.04 -5.42
N THR A 96 1.77 -14.65 -6.23
CA THR A 96 1.86 -16.11 -6.32
C THR A 96 3.22 -16.60 -5.87
N THR A 97 3.21 -17.54 -4.95
CA THR A 97 4.42 -18.16 -4.41
C THR A 97 4.18 -19.65 -4.22
N ARG A 98 5.14 -20.47 -4.67
CA ARG A 98 5.07 -21.94 -4.55
C ARG A 98 3.75 -22.54 -5.08
N GLY A 99 3.25 -21.99 -6.18
CA GLY A 99 1.97 -22.43 -6.79
C GLY A 99 0.71 -21.98 -6.05
N ILE A 100 0.83 -21.24 -4.94
CA ILE A 100 -0.31 -20.70 -4.19
C ILE A 100 -0.50 -19.22 -4.58
N GLN A 101 -1.69 -18.89 -5.06
CA GLN A 101 -2.08 -17.52 -5.37
C GLN A 101 -2.76 -16.88 -4.15
N LEU A 102 -2.25 -15.72 -3.73
CA LEU A 102 -2.82 -14.88 -2.68
C LEU A 102 -3.29 -13.55 -3.27
N LYS A 103 -4.54 -13.19 -3.03
CA LYS A 103 -5.12 -11.88 -3.40
C LYS A 103 -5.23 -11.01 -2.15
N ILE A 104 -4.47 -9.92 -2.13
CA ILE A 104 -4.43 -8.95 -1.04
C ILE A 104 -5.28 -7.75 -1.45
N ASN A 105 -6.42 -7.58 -0.80
CA ASN A 105 -7.25 -6.39 -0.93
C ASN A 105 -6.92 -5.41 0.19
N GLN A 106 -6.62 -4.16 -0.17
CA GLN A 106 -6.56 -3.06 0.76
C GLN A 106 -7.79 -2.18 0.59
N VAL A 107 -8.57 -2.10 1.65
CA VAL A 107 -9.88 -1.44 1.68
C VAL A 107 -9.88 -0.40 2.80
N TYR A 108 -10.34 0.81 2.49
CA TYR A 108 -10.63 1.86 3.45
C TYR A 108 -12.13 2.14 3.48
N THR A 109 -12.80 1.79 4.58
CA THR A 109 -14.24 2.03 4.77
C THR A 109 -14.49 3.38 5.44
N ASN A 110 -15.69 3.94 5.22
CA ASN A 110 -16.13 5.13 5.95
C ASN A 110 -16.51 4.76 7.39
N ASN A 111 -16.13 5.61 8.35
CA ASN A 111 -16.55 5.50 9.75
C ASN A 111 -17.89 6.19 10.04
N ASN A 112 -18.84 6.16 9.10
CA ASN A 112 -20.20 6.64 9.37
C ASN A 112 -21.02 5.44 9.85
N ILE A 113 -20.83 5.08 11.12
CA ILE A 113 -21.85 4.36 11.87
C ILE A 113 -22.82 5.46 12.30
N GLY A 114 -23.87 5.64 11.50
CA GLY A 114 -25.01 6.49 11.87
C GLY A 114 -25.88 5.81 12.91
#